data_AF-A0A0N8HED7-F1
#
_entry.id   AF-A0A0N8HED7-F1
#
_cell.length_a   1.000
_cell.length_b   1.000
_cell.length_c   1.000
_cell.angle_alpha   90.00
_cell.angle_beta   90.00
_cell.angle_gamma   90.00
#
_symmetry.space_group_name_H-M   'P 1'
#
loop_
_entity.id
_entity.type
_entity.pdbx_description
1 polymer ?
#
loop_
_entity_poly.entity_id
_entity_poly.type
_entity_poly.pdbx_seq_one_letter_code
_entity_poly.pdbx_strand_id
1 'polypeptide(L)'
;MKRIHVVAAVIRGTDGRILIARRADTQHQGGLWEFPGGKVEEGEGVEAALARELREELGIEVSRSRALIKVSHDYPDKQVLLDVREVEAFTGEPHGAEGQPLEWVAPRDLPQYEFPEANKPIVAAARLPDQYLVTPDGLEVPQMLKGIQKAVASGIRLIQLRAPDMYDPKYRDVAVDAVGLCAGKAQLMLKGPLEWLGDFPAAGWHLTAAQLRKYAANGRPFPKERWLAASCHSAEELALAEQMGVDFVTLSPVQATRTHPEAVPLGWDEAQRLIAGFNKPVYLLGGVGPGEREQAWEAGAQGVAGIRAFWPEI
;
A
#
# COMPACT_ATOMS: atom_id res chain seq x y z
N MET A 1 11.46 9.96 25.46
CA MET A 1 11.93 11.04 24.56
C MET A 1 10.71 11.69 23.92
N LYS A 2 10.73 12.98 23.57
CA LYS A 2 9.58 13.60 22.86
C LYS A 2 9.58 13.06 21.42
N ARG A 3 8.45 12.51 20.96
CA ARG A 3 8.28 12.06 19.56
C ARG A 3 8.12 13.28 18.66
N ILE A 4 8.93 13.37 17.62
CA ILE A 4 8.89 14.42 16.60
C ILE A 4 7.81 14.04 15.59
N HIS A 5 6.88 14.95 15.33
CA HIS A 5 5.84 14.76 14.32
C HIS A 5 6.28 15.47 13.04
N VAL A 6 6.33 14.73 11.94
CA VAL A 6 6.73 15.22 10.62
C VAL A 6 5.60 14.90 9.66
N VAL A 7 5.21 15.87 8.85
CA VAL A 7 4.28 15.67 7.74
C VAL A 7 5.07 15.57 6.45
N ALA A 8 4.72 14.60 5.60
CA ALA A 8 5.38 14.41 4.30
C ALA A 8 4.35 14.21 3.19
N ALA A 9 4.74 14.54 1.96
CA ALA A 9 3.86 14.55 0.80
C ALA A 9 4.28 13.55 -0.28
N VAL A 10 3.36 12.67 -0.66
CA VAL A 10 3.41 11.97 -1.94
C VAL A 10 2.63 12.82 -2.94
N ILE A 11 3.34 13.60 -3.74
CA ILE A 11 2.74 14.52 -4.73
C ILE A 11 2.70 13.82 -6.07
N ARG A 12 1.50 13.64 -6.64
CA ARG A 12 1.33 13.06 -7.97
C ARG A 12 1.18 14.15 -9.03
N GLY A 13 1.98 14.06 -10.08
CA GLY A 13 1.84 14.89 -11.27
C GLY A 13 0.68 14.43 -12.14
N THR A 14 0.33 15.23 -13.14
CA THR A 14 -0.77 14.92 -14.09
C THR A 14 -0.50 13.67 -14.93
N ASP A 15 0.76 13.27 -15.06
CA ASP A 15 1.20 12.04 -15.74
C ASP A 15 1.37 10.84 -14.79
N GLY A 16 1.02 10.99 -13.51
CA GLY A 16 1.10 9.96 -12.48
C GLY A 16 2.50 9.72 -11.91
N ARG A 17 3.53 10.49 -12.32
CA ARG A 17 4.84 10.50 -11.66
C ARG A 17 4.74 11.14 -10.28
N ILE A 18 5.67 10.76 -9.40
CA ILE A 18 5.74 11.21 -8.02
C ILE A 18 6.95 12.12 -7.87
N LEU A 19 6.74 13.28 -7.25
CA LEU A 19 7.83 14.22 -6.95
C LEU A 19 8.61 13.74 -5.73
N ILE A 20 9.93 13.66 -5.87
CA ILE A 20 10.87 13.42 -4.79
C ILE A 20 11.92 14.52 -4.75
N ALA A 21 12.46 14.78 -3.56
CA ALA A 21 13.52 15.75 -3.35
C ALA A 21 14.78 15.05 -2.84
N ARG A 22 15.96 15.59 -3.16
CA ARG A 22 17.23 15.07 -2.63
C ARG A 22 17.70 15.92 -1.47
N ARG A 23 17.95 15.29 -0.33
CA ARG A 23 18.48 15.94 0.87
C ARG A 23 19.82 16.59 0.57
N ALA A 24 20.02 17.82 1.02
CA ALA A 24 21.34 18.44 1.00
C ALA A 24 22.35 17.55 1.77
N ASP A 25 23.57 17.44 1.25
CA ASP A 25 24.62 16.57 1.81
C ASP A 25 24.95 16.88 3.28
N THR A 26 24.67 18.10 3.73
CA THR A 26 24.92 18.59 5.09
C THR A 26 23.84 18.19 6.11
N GLN A 27 22.70 17.65 5.67
CA GLN A 27 21.64 17.23 6.57
C GLN A 27 21.86 15.82 7.14
N HIS A 28 21.10 15.45 8.18
CA HIS A 28 21.09 14.09 8.70
C HIS A 28 20.65 13.11 7.60
N GLN A 29 21.50 12.12 7.27
CA GLN A 29 21.33 11.23 6.10
C GLN A 29 21.33 11.97 4.74
N GLY A 30 22.16 13.01 4.60
CA GLY A 30 22.34 13.79 3.37
C GLY A 30 22.67 12.93 2.15
N GLY A 31 22.25 13.40 0.97
CA GLY A 31 22.44 12.71 -0.30
C GLY A 31 21.37 11.66 -0.64
N LEU A 32 20.56 11.22 0.33
CA LEU A 32 19.39 10.36 0.11
C LEU A 32 18.19 11.15 -0.46
N TRP A 33 17.27 10.42 -1.09
CA TRP A 33 16.00 10.96 -1.56
C TRP A 33 14.93 10.91 -0.46
N GLU A 34 13.99 11.84 -0.53
CA GLU A 34 12.87 11.94 0.41
C GLU A 34 11.59 12.47 -0.25
N PHE A 35 10.50 12.34 0.49
CA PHE A 35 9.22 12.97 0.16
C PHE A 35 9.21 14.36 0.81
N PRO A 36 8.88 15.44 0.06
CA PRO A 36 8.87 16.80 0.57
C PRO A 36 7.97 16.97 1.80
N GLY A 37 8.33 17.90 2.68
CA GLY A 37 7.60 18.18 3.91
C GLY A 37 8.52 18.32 5.12
N GLY A 38 7.94 18.75 6.24
CA GLY A 38 8.71 19.11 7.42
C GLY A 38 7.98 18.87 8.74
N LYS A 39 8.42 19.56 9.78
CA LYS A 39 7.93 19.30 11.13
C LYS A 39 6.55 19.93 11.31
N VAL A 40 5.69 19.21 12.03
CA VAL A 40 4.43 19.77 12.52
C VAL A 40 4.73 20.56 13.80
N GLU A 41 4.45 21.86 13.77
CA GLU A 41 4.69 22.75 14.90
C GLU A 41 3.67 22.55 16.03
N GLU A 42 3.98 23.04 17.23
CA GLU A 42 3.11 22.86 18.39
C GLU A 42 1.76 23.58 18.20
N GLY A 43 0.66 22.83 18.26
CA GLY A 43 -0.69 23.35 18.02
C GLY A 43 -1.07 23.45 16.55
N GLU A 44 -0.18 23.11 15.62
CA GLU A 44 -0.43 23.13 14.18
C GLU A 44 -1.16 21.84 13.73
N GLY A 45 -2.18 22.00 12.89
CA GLY A 45 -2.85 20.87 12.25
C GLY A 45 -1.99 20.28 11.12
N VAL A 46 -2.05 18.96 10.90
CA VAL A 46 -1.24 18.27 9.88
C VAL A 46 -1.42 18.86 8.48
N GLU A 47 -2.64 19.23 8.10
CA GLU A 47 -2.91 19.83 6.77
C GLU A 47 -2.36 21.25 6.66
N ALA A 48 -2.37 22.02 7.75
CA ALA A 48 -1.78 23.36 7.79
C ALA A 48 -0.26 23.29 7.69
N ALA A 49 0.37 22.37 8.45
CA ALA A 49 1.79 22.08 8.35
C ALA A 49 2.17 21.66 6.92
N LEU A 50 1.42 20.73 6.32
CA LEU A 50 1.67 20.28 4.94
C LEU A 50 1.64 21.44 3.95
N ALA A 51 0.61 22.28 4.02
CA ALA A 51 0.47 23.41 3.11
C ALA A 51 1.59 24.45 3.28
N ARG A 52 2.02 24.71 4.53
CA ARG A 52 3.14 25.60 4.84
C ARG A 52 4.45 25.06 4.28
N GLU A 53 4.80 23.82 4.63
CA GLU A 53 6.05 23.18 4.23
C GLU A 53 6.16 23.08 2.70
N LEU A 54 5.10 22.67 2.00
CA LEU A 54 5.14 22.59 0.53
C LEU A 54 5.17 23.95 -0.17
N ARG A 55 4.65 25.01 0.46
CA ARG A 55 4.81 26.37 -0.04
C ARG A 55 6.26 26.83 0.13
N GLU A 56 6.86 26.59 1.29
CA GLU A 56 8.22 26.99 1.63
C GLU A 56 9.27 26.23 0.82
N GLU A 57 9.15 24.91 0.71
CA GLU A 57 10.15 24.05 0.05
C GLU A 57 9.99 23.97 -1.47
N LEU A 58 8.75 24.02 -1.96
CA LEU A 58 8.42 23.73 -3.36
C LEU A 58 7.72 24.87 -4.11
N GLY A 59 7.27 25.91 -3.41
CA GLY A 59 6.52 27.02 -4.02
C GLY A 59 5.13 26.63 -4.54
N ILE A 60 4.51 25.58 -3.97
CA ILE A 60 3.17 25.12 -4.38
C ILE A 60 2.11 25.33 -3.29
N GLU A 61 0.87 25.51 -3.74
CA GLU A 61 -0.31 25.63 -2.89
C GLU A 61 -1.17 24.38 -2.99
N VAL A 62 -1.28 23.62 -1.90
CA VAL A 62 -2.12 22.41 -1.84
C VAL A 62 -3.59 22.79 -1.75
N SER A 63 -4.40 22.25 -2.65
CA SER A 63 -5.87 22.42 -2.62
C SER A 63 -6.62 21.16 -2.19
N ARG A 64 -5.99 19.98 -2.34
CA ARG A 64 -6.56 18.70 -1.91
C ARG A 64 -5.48 17.71 -1.54
N SER A 65 -5.63 17.09 -0.38
CA SER A 65 -4.83 15.95 0.04
C SER A 65 -5.64 14.98 0.88
N ARG A 66 -5.21 13.72 0.91
CA ARG A 66 -5.78 12.68 1.78
C ARG A 66 -4.69 11.97 2.57
N ALA A 67 -5.04 11.35 3.68
CA ALA A 67 -4.13 10.48 4.40
C ALA A 67 -3.69 9.31 3.50
N LEU A 68 -2.41 8.95 3.55
CA LEU A 68 -1.84 7.83 2.81
C LEU A 68 -1.33 6.74 3.75
N ILE A 69 -0.44 7.08 4.68
CA ILE A 69 0.13 6.15 5.66
C ILE A 69 0.74 6.91 6.84
N LYS A 70 0.76 6.29 8.02
CA LYS A 70 1.53 6.77 9.17
C LYS A 70 2.65 5.78 9.48
N VAL A 71 3.86 6.28 9.70
CA VAL A 71 5.02 5.46 10.02
C VAL A 71 5.68 5.97 11.29
N SER A 72 5.67 5.15 12.33
CA SER A 72 6.43 5.40 13.57
C SER A 72 7.80 4.75 13.46
N HIS A 73 8.88 5.53 13.58
CA HIS A 73 10.25 5.03 13.55
C HIS A 73 11.05 5.58 14.72
N ASP A 74 11.67 4.68 15.48
CA ASP A 74 12.46 5.01 16.65
C ASP A 74 13.95 4.80 16.32
N TYR A 75 14.67 5.90 16.07
CA TYR A 75 16.12 5.92 15.95
C TYR A 75 16.76 5.88 17.36
N PRO A 76 18.04 5.50 17.50
CA PRO A 76 18.73 5.51 18.79
C PRO A 76 18.70 6.88 19.51
N ASP A 77 18.65 7.98 18.75
CA ASP A 77 18.72 9.36 19.22
C ASP A 77 17.39 10.12 19.18
N LYS A 78 16.35 9.62 18.51
CA LYS A 78 15.05 10.30 18.35
C LYS A 78 13.92 9.36 17.93
N GLN A 79 12.69 9.72 18.29
CA GLN A 79 11.48 9.02 17.85
C GLN A 79 10.73 9.92 16.87
N VAL A 80 10.30 9.39 15.74
CA VAL A 80 9.65 10.14 14.66
C VAL A 80 8.32 9.48 14.31
N LEU A 81 7.28 10.30 14.12
CA LEU A 81 6.05 9.93 13.43
C LEU A 81 6.03 10.66 12.10
N LEU A 82 6.06 9.90 11.00
CA LEU A 82 5.82 10.40 9.65
C LEU A 82 4.32 10.26 9.37
N ASP A 83 3.61 11.39 9.28
CA ASP A 83 2.21 11.46 8.86
C ASP A 83 2.15 11.84 7.38
N VAL A 84 1.98 10.83 6.52
CA VAL A 84 2.14 11.00 5.08
C VAL A 84 0.79 11.23 4.42
N ARG A 85 0.74 12.27 3.59
CA ARG A 85 -0.44 12.60 2.80
C ARG A 85 -0.17 12.47 1.30
N GLU A 86 -1.17 12.00 0.57
CA GLU A 86 -1.16 12.05 -0.88
C GLU A 86 -1.77 13.38 -1.33
N VAL A 87 -1.00 14.17 -2.07
CA VAL A 87 -1.46 15.45 -2.66
C VAL A 87 -2.05 15.15 -4.02
N GLU A 88 -3.36 15.35 -4.14
CA GLU A 88 -4.15 15.03 -5.34
C GLU A 88 -4.34 16.26 -6.24
N ALA A 89 -4.29 17.46 -5.67
CA ALA A 89 -4.41 18.70 -6.41
C ALA A 89 -3.65 19.84 -5.72
N PHE A 90 -2.88 20.59 -6.51
CA PHE A 90 -2.13 21.77 -6.08
C PHE A 90 -2.05 22.78 -7.23
N THR A 91 -1.61 24.00 -6.92
CA THR A 91 -1.27 25.03 -7.91
C THR A 91 0.16 25.52 -7.73
N GLY A 92 0.74 26.11 -8.78
CA GLY A 92 2.17 26.45 -8.84
C GLY A 92 3.00 25.38 -9.55
N GLU A 93 4.24 25.72 -9.87
CA GLU A 93 5.22 24.83 -10.49
C GLU A 93 6.26 24.43 -9.44
N PRO A 94 6.36 23.15 -9.06
CA PRO A 94 7.32 22.70 -8.06
C PRO A 94 8.76 23.02 -8.48
N HIS A 95 9.51 23.66 -7.59
CA HIS A 95 10.93 23.93 -7.74
C HIS A 95 11.61 23.83 -6.37
N GLY A 96 12.90 23.47 -6.33
CA GLY A 96 13.62 23.42 -5.05
C GLY A 96 13.89 24.81 -4.51
N ALA A 97 12.96 25.37 -3.73
CA ALA A 97 13.06 26.73 -3.20
C ALA A 97 14.24 26.91 -2.22
N GLU A 98 14.74 25.80 -1.65
CA GLU A 98 15.93 25.74 -0.80
C GLU A 98 17.20 25.29 -1.57
N GLY A 99 17.12 25.17 -2.90
CA GLY A 99 18.21 24.71 -3.75
C GLY A 99 18.36 23.18 -3.82
N GLN A 100 17.38 22.44 -3.31
CA GLN A 100 17.36 20.98 -3.35
C GLN A 100 16.98 20.45 -4.76
N PRO A 101 17.71 19.45 -5.29
CA PRO A 101 17.32 18.80 -6.54
C PRO A 101 15.95 18.11 -6.40
N LEU A 102 15.12 18.25 -7.43
CA LEU A 102 13.83 17.60 -7.53
C LEU A 102 13.79 16.63 -8.71
N GLU A 103 13.02 15.55 -8.57
CA GLU A 103 12.81 14.61 -9.66
C GLU A 103 11.38 14.06 -9.68
N TRP A 104 10.81 13.99 -10.88
CA TRP A 104 9.53 13.35 -11.14
C TRP A 104 9.76 11.91 -11.57
N VAL A 105 9.43 10.96 -10.69
CA VAL A 105 9.77 9.55 -10.84
C VAL A 105 8.50 8.73 -11.05
N ALA A 106 8.52 7.78 -12.00
CA ALA A 106 7.41 6.86 -12.15
C ALA A 106 7.30 5.95 -10.90
N PRO A 107 6.09 5.62 -10.39
CA PRO A 107 5.96 4.85 -9.15
C PRO A 107 6.76 3.54 -9.16
N ARG A 108 6.80 2.84 -10.29
CA ARG A 108 7.56 1.59 -10.44
C ARG A 108 9.09 1.74 -10.27
N ASP A 109 9.61 2.94 -10.52
CA ASP A 109 11.04 3.24 -10.51
C ASP A 109 11.51 3.79 -9.15
N LEU A 110 10.58 4.19 -8.26
CA LEU A 110 10.91 4.63 -6.89
C LEU A 110 11.85 3.69 -6.12
N PRO A 111 11.74 2.34 -6.19
CA PRO A 111 12.66 1.46 -5.48
C PRO A 111 14.12 1.53 -5.96
N GLN A 112 14.40 2.18 -7.09
CA GLN A 112 15.76 2.38 -7.62
C GLN A 112 16.49 3.54 -6.93
N TYR A 113 15.76 4.37 -6.17
CA TYR A 113 16.30 5.50 -5.43
C TYR A 113 16.55 5.12 -3.98
N GLU A 114 17.63 5.65 -3.39
CA GLU A 114 17.97 5.38 -2.00
C GLU A 114 17.19 6.31 -1.07
N PHE A 115 16.34 5.71 -0.24
CA PHE A 115 15.53 6.37 0.78
C PHE A 115 15.94 5.93 2.19
N PRO A 116 15.72 6.78 3.22
CA PRO A 116 15.80 6.35 4.62
C PRO A 116 14.94 5.11 4.92
N GLU A 117 15.34 4.30 5.91
CA GLU A 117 14.57 3.10 6.31
C GLU A 117 13.10 3.41 6.65
N ALA A 118 12.86 4.53 7.32
CA ALA A 118 11.51 4.99 7.68
C ALA A 118 10.63 5.32 6.46
N ASN A 119 11.23 5.57 5.29
CA ASN A 119 10.51 5.91 4.07
C ASN A 119 10.17 4.67 3.22
N LYS A 120 10.73 3.49 3.50
CA LYS A 120 10.43 2.27 2.74
C LYS A 120 8.93 1.93 2.70
N PRO A 121 8.18 2.02 3.80
CA PRO A 121 6.73 1.80 3.74
C PRO A 121 5.99 2.87 2.95
N ILE A 122 6.52 4.10 2.92
CA ILE A 122 5.97 5.21 2.12
C ILE A 122 6.15 4.92 0.63
N VAL A 123 7.33 4.45 0.23
CA VAL A 123 7.60 4.01 -1.15
C VAL A 123 6.63 2.90 -1.56
N ALA A 124 6.33 1.95 -0.67
CA ALA A 124 5.32 0.92 -0.93
C ALA A 124 3.91 1.53 -1.09
N ALA A 125 3.48 2.38 -0.15
CA ALA A 125 2.17 3.04 -0.16
C ALA A 125 1.95 3.87 -1.44
N ALA A 126 2.96 4.64 -1.85
CA ALA A 126 2.91 5.52 -3.02
C ALA A 126 2.74 4.75 -4.35
N ARG A 127 3.15 3.49 -4.38
CA ARG A 127 3.06 2.57 -5.53
C ARG A 127 1.77 1.77 -5.57
N LEU A 128 1.09 1.63 -4.44
CA LEU A 128 -0.12 0.84 -4.32
C LEU A 128 -1.35 1.69 -4.67
N PRO A 129 -2.36 1.12 -5.35
CA PRO A 129 -3.65 1.78 -5.50
C PRO A 129 -4.40 1.82 -4.17
N ASP A 130 -5.61 2.38 -4.18
CA ASP A 130 -6.54 2.38 -3.04
C ASP A 130 -7.59 1.25 -3.12
N GLN A 131 -7.57 0.48 -4.22
CA GLN A 131 -8.49 -0.62 -4.49
C GLN A 131 -7.74 -1.91 -4.76
N TYR A 132 -8.07 -2.95 -4.01
CA TYR A 132 -7.51 -4.29 -4.18
C TYR A 132 -8.62 -5.32 -4.46
N LEU A 133 -8.78 -5.66 -5.74
CA LEU A 133 -9.80 -6.62 -6.16
C LEU A 133 -9.36 -8.04 -5.81
N VAL A 134 -10.26 -8.82 -5.20
CA VAL A 134 -10.11 -10.26 -5.02
C VAL A 134 -11.09 -10.96 -5.95
N THR A 135 -10.61 -11.89 -6.79
CA THR A 135 -11.51 -12.59 -7.72
C THR A 135 -12.58 -13.41 -6.97
N PRO A 136 -13.81 -13.52 -7.50
CA PRO A 136 -14.83 -14.39 -6.93
C PRO A 136 -14.47 -15.87 -7.09
N ASP A 137 -15.13 -16.72 -6.33
CA ASP A 137 -15.11 -18.18 -6.49
C ASP A 137 -16.26 -18.67 -7.39
N GLY A 138 -16.19 -19.96 -7.76
CA GLY A 138 -17.28 -20.65 -8.46
C GLY A 138 -17.52 -20.18 -9.89
N LEU A 139 -16.64 -19.37 -10.48
CA LEU A 139 -16.70 -19.00 -11.88
C LEU A 139 -15.96 -20.03 -12.75
N GLU A 140 -16.50 -20.28 -13.93
CA GLU A 140 -15.78 -21.01 -14.98
C GLU A 140 -14.59 -20.18 -15.48
N VAL A 141 -13.53 -20.87 -15.93
CA VAL A 141 -12.27 -20.21 -16.38
C VAL A 141 -12.51 -19.08 -17.40
N PRO A 142 -13.32 -19.25 -18.47
CA PRO A 142 -13.56 -18.17 -19.42
C PRO A 142 -14.24 -16.94 -18.80
N GLN A 143 -15.13 -17.16 -17.83
CA GLN A 143 -15.82 -16.08 -17.11
C GLN A 143 -14.86 -15.33 -16.18
N MET A 144 -13.99 -16.07 -15.48
CA MET A 144 -12.93 -15.51 -14.64
C MET A 144 -12.01 -14.59 -15.45
N LEU A 145 -11.46 -15.09 -16.57
CA LEU A 145 -10.53 -14.33 -17.41
C LEU A 145 -11.20 -13.11 -18.04
N LYS A 146 -12.44 -13.23 -18.51
CA LYS A 146 -13.23 -12.10 -19.02
C LYS A 146 -13.44 -11.02 -17.95
N GLY A 147 -13.73 -11.42 -16.70
CA GLY A 147 -13.89 -10.50 -15.59
C GLY A 147 -12.59 -9.79 -15.21
N ILE A 148 -11.45 -10.51 -15.17
CA ILE A 148 -10.12 -9.90 -14.96
C ILE A 148 -9.83 -8.86 -16.05
N GLN A 149 -10.03 -9.22 -17.32
CA GLN A 149 -9.81 -8.31 -18.44
C GLN A 149 -10.66 -7.04 -18.30
N LYS A 150 -11.95 -7.18 -17.97
CA LYS A 150 -12.86 -6.05 -17.78
C LYS A 150 -12.47 -5.19 -16.58
N ALA A 151 -12.04 -5.79 -15.47
CA ALA A 151 -11.58 -5.08 -14.28
C ALA A 151 -10.31 -4.24 -14.55
N VAL A 152 -9.35 -4.80 -15.27
CA VAL A 152 -8.13 -4.07 -15.68
C VAL A 152 -8.49 -2.89 -16.60
N ALA A 153 -9.39 -3.13 -17.57
CA ALA A 153 -9.88 -2.10 -18.47
C ALA A 153 -10.64 -0.98 -17.75
N SER A 154 -11.35 -1.29 -16.66
CA SER A 154 -12.08 -0.32 -15.85
C SER A 154 -11.22 0.43 -14.83
N GLY A 155 -9.91 0.21 -14.80
CA GLY A 155 -9.00 0.98 -13.94
C GLY A 155 -8.44 0.22 -12.73
N ILE A 156 -8.82 -1.02 -12.48
CA ILE A 156 -8.23 -1.79 -11.38
C ILE A 156 -6.75 -2.04 -11.65
N ARG A 157 -5.90 -1.79 -10.65
CA ARG A 157 -4.44 -1.90 -10.74
C ARG A 157 -3.82 -2.93 -9.80
N LEU A 158 -4.58 -3.51 -8.88
CA LEU A 158 -4.13 -4.57 -7.99
C LEU A 158 -5.23 -5.64 -7.87
N ILE A 159 -4.87 -6.88 -8.22
CA ILE A 159 -5.81 -8.01 -8.30
C ILE A 159 -5.23 -9.22 -7.57
N GLN A 160 -6.02 -9.88 -6.73
CA GLN A 160 -5.72 -11.18 -6.14
C GLN A 160 -6.49 -12.27 -6.87
N LEU A 161 -5.79 -13.23 -7.45
CA LEU A 161 -6.42 -14.45 -7.94
C LEU A 161 -6.70 -15.38 -6.75
N ARG A 162 -7.96 -15.43 -6.32
CA ARG A 162 -8.38 -16.25 -5.18
C ARG A 162 -8.36 -17.74 -5.54
N ALA A 163 -7.74 -18.54 -4.67
CA ALA A 163 -7.67 -20.01 -4.77
C ALA A 163 -8.23 -20.62 -3.48
N PRO A 164 -9.56 -20.78 -3.33
CA PRO A 164 -10.12 -21.30 -2.09
C PRO A 164 -9.75 -22.79 -1.89
N ASP A 165 -9.82 -23.59 -2.95
CA ASP A 165 -9.55 -25.04 -2.91
C ASP A 165 -8.10 -25.35 -3.31
N MET A 166 -7.15 -24.61 -2.74
CA MET A 166 -5.73 -24.55 -3.13
C MET A 166 -5.19 -25.85 -3.77
N TYR A 167 -4.38 -25.71 -4.83
CA TYR A 167 -3.57 -26.75 -5.49
C TYR A 167 -4.19 -27.53 -6.68
N ASP A 168 -5.20 -27.00 -7.35
CA ASP A 168 -5.67 -27.55 -8.64
C ASP A 168 -4.73 -27.13 -9.81
N PRO A 169 -4.23 -28.06 -10.66
CA PRO A 169 -3.57 -27.72 -11.93
C PRO A 169 -4.34 -26.67 -12.76
N LYS A 170 -5.67 -26.69 -12.73
CA LYS A 170 -6.50 -25.67 -13.38
C LYS A 170 -6.24 -24.26 -12.86
N TYR A 171 -6.01 -24.10 -11.55
CA TYR A 171 -5.68 -22.80 -10.99
C TYR A 171 -4.34 -22.29 -11.52
N ARG A 172 -3.36 -23.18 -11.70
CA ARG A 172 -2.05 -22.83 -12.25
C ARG A 172 -2.18 -22.32 -13.69
N ASP A 173 -2.99 -22.97 -14.52
CA ASP A 173 -3.26 -22.54 -15.90
C ASP A 173 -3.96 -21.17 -15.92
N VAL A 174 -4.97 -20.97 -15.08
CA VAL A 174 -5.64 -19.66 -14.93
C VAL A 174 -4.66 -18.58 -14.48
N ALA A 175 -3.73 -18.89 -13.58
CA ALA A 175 -2.73 -17.95 -13.10
C ALA A 175 -1.79 -17.48 -14.23
N VAL A 176 -1.42 -18.37 -15.16
CA VAL A 176 -0.60 -18.01 -16.33
C VAL A 176 -1.34 -16.99 -17.20
N ASP A 177 -2.59 -17.29 -17.55
CA ASP A 177 -3.41 -16.40 -18.37
C ASP A 177 -3.68 -15.06 -17.67
N ALA A 178 -3.98 -15.08 -16.37
CA ALA A 178 -4.21 -13.88 -15.57
C ALA A 178 -2.97 -12.98 -15.50
N VAL A 179 -1.76 -13.56 -15.40
CA VAL A 179 -0.50 -12.78 -15.48
C VAL A 179 -0.42 -12.07 -16.82
N GLY A 180 -0.71 -12.75 -17.93
CA GLY A 180 -0.72 -12.16 -19.27
C GLY A 180 -1.72 -11.01 -19.40
N LEU A 181 -2.92 -11.16 -18.86
CA LEU A 181 -3.95 -10.12 -18.87
C LEU A 181 -3.56 -8.87 -18.07
N CYS A 182 -2.81 -9.05 -16.99
CA CYS A 182 -2.39 -7.96 -16.09
C CYS A 182 -1.09 -7.28 -16.54
N ALA A 183 -0.27 -7.92 -17.39
CA ALA A 183 1.05 -7.45 -17.78
C ALA A 183 1.06 -5.97 -18.22
N GLY A 184 1.87 -5.15 -17.54
CA GLY A 184 2.03 -3.72 -17.80
C GLY A 184 0.83 -2.84 -17.41
N LYS A 185 -0.26 -3.43 -16.88
CA LYS A 185 -1.53 -2.71 -16.59
C LYS A 185 -1.97 -2.83 -15.14
N ALA A 186 -1.71 -3.97 -14.49
CA ALA A 186 -2.07 -4.23 -13.10
C ALA A 186 -1.07 -5.20 -12.46
N GLN A 187 -0.94 -5.14 -11.14
CA GLN A 187 -0.22 -6.14 -10.37
C GLN A 187 -1.16 -7.31 -10.01
N LEU A 188 -0.79 -8.51 -10.45
CA LEU A 188 -1.45 -9.75 -10.01
C LEU A 188 -0.77 -10.29 -8.74
N MET A 189 -1.58 -10.67 -7.77
CA MET A 189 -1.18 -11.34 -6.53
C MET A 189 -1.76 -12.75 -6.53
N LEU A 190 -0.91 -13.76 -6.35
CA LEU A 190 -1.33 -15.15 -6.29
C LEU A 190 -1.42 -15.64 -4.84
N LYS A 191 -2.31 -16.61 -4.61
CA LYS A 191 -2.39 -17.40 -3.38
C LYS A 191 -2.03 -18.83 -3.73
N GLY A 192 -1.06 -19.42 -3.02
CA GLY A 192 -0.63 -20.78 -3.30
C GLY A 192 0.63 -21.19 -2.56
N PRO A 193 1.18 -22.38 -2.91
CA PRO A 193 2.42 -22.90 -2.34
C PRO A 193 3.60 -22.03 -2.76
N LEU A 194 4.54 -21.78 -1.84
CA LEU A 194 5.73 -20.96 -2.13
C LEU A 194 6.65 -21.63 -3.16
N GLU A 195 6.51 -22.93 -3.36
CA GLU A 195 7.18 -23.73 -4.38
C GLU A 195 6.89 -23.23 -5.81
N TRP A 196 5.76 -22.54 -6.02
CA TRP A 196 5.38 -21.95 -7.31
C TRP A 196 5.98 -20.56 -7.57
N LEU A 197 6.74 -19.99 -6.63
CA LEU A 197 7.31 -18.65 -6.79
C LEU A 197 8.17 -18.51 -8.05
N GLY A 198 8.86 -19.58 -8.45
CA GLY A 198 9.70 -19.62 -9.64
C GLY A 198 8.92 -19.65 -10.95
N ASP A 199 7.69 -20.20 -10.93
CA ASP A 199 6.84 -20.30 -12.11
C ASP A 199 6.21 -18.95 -12.52
N PHE A 200 6.08 -18.03 -11.56
CA PHE A 200 5.38 -16.75 -11.74
C PHE A 200 6.24 -15.55 -11.33
N PRO A 201 7.35 -15.27 -12.01
CA PRO A 201 8.29 -14.21 -11.61
C PRO A 201 7.68 -12.79 -11.64
N ALA A 202 6.67 -12.55 -12.47
CA ALA A 202 5.95 -11.28 -12.57
C ALA A 202 4.82 -11.10 -11.54
N ALA A 203 4.40 -12.19 -10.88
CA ALA A 203 3.35 -12.13 -9.87
C ALA A 203 3.94 -11.81 -8.49
N GLY A 204 3.15 -11.07 -7.70
CA GLY A 204 3.34 -10.99 -6.26
C GLY A 204 2.69 -12.17 -5.56
N TRP A 205 3.01 -12.35 -4.28
CA TRP A 205 2.49 -13.43 -3.46
C TRP A 205 1.66 -12.90 -2.30
N HIS A 206 0.53 -13.53 -2.01
CA HIS A 206 -0.31 -13.19 -0.87
C HIS A 206 -0.44 -14.41 0.05
N LEU A 207 0.17 -14.35 1.24
CA LEU A 207 0.14 -15.42 2.22
C LEU A 207 -1.21 -15.48 2.92
N THR A 208 -1.71 -16.68 3.18
CA THR A 208 -2.77 -16.86 4.18
C THR A 208 -2.22 -16.65 5.60
N ALA A 209 -3.09 -16.38 6.57
CA ALA A 209 -2.68 -16.27 7.98
C ALA A 209 -1.98 -17.55 8.48
N ALA A 210 -2.41 -18.73 8.01
CA ALA A 210 -1.78 -20.00 8.33
C ALA A 210 -0.37 -20.12 7.75
N GLN A 211 -0.17 -19.70 6.48
CA GLN A 211 1.16 -19.65 5.88
C GLN A 211 2.06 -18.63 6.58
N LEU A 212 1.52 -17.47 6.94
CA LEU A 212 2.26 -16.44 7.66
C LEU A 212 2.78 -16.98 9.00
N ARG A 213 1.92 -17.59 9.83
CA ARG A 213 2.33 -18.24 11.08
C ARG A 213 3.40 -19.32 10.89
N LYS A 214 3.26 -20.11 9.81
CA LYS A 214 4.20 -21.19 9.51
C LYS A 214 5.58 -20.68 9.09
N TYR A 215 5.64 -19.60 8.31
CA TYR A 215 6.86 -19.21 7.59
C TYR A 215 7.51 -17.91 8.09
N ALA A 216 6.84 -17.08 8.89
CA ALA A 216 7.38 -15.78 9.34
C ALA A 216 8.74 -15.89 10.03
N ALA A 217 8.99 -16.97 10.80
CA ALA A 217 10.27 -17.22 11.46
C ALA A 217 11.45 -17.39 10.49
N ASN A 218 11.18 -17.79 9.23
CA ASN A 218 12.19 -17.97 8.20
C ASN A 218 12.51 -16.66 7.45
N GLY A 219 11.74 -15.60 7.71
CA GLY A 219 11.83 -14.34 6.99
C GLY A 219 11.33 -14.44 5.53
N ARG A 220 11.59 -13.37 4.77
CA ARG A 220 11.05 -13.20 3.42
C ARG A 220 11.55 -14.31 2.46
N PRO A 221 10.66 -15.04 1.77
CA PRO A 221 11.04 -16.20 0.96
C PRO A 221 11.53 -15.86 -0.46
N PHE A 222 11.48 -14.60 -0.89
CA PHE A 222 11.89 -14.16 -2.23
C PHE A 222 12.35 -12.69 -2.23
N PRO A 223 13.00 -12.22 -3.31
CA PRO A 223 13.58 -10.87 -3.38
C PRO A 223 12.58 -9.73 -3.09
N LYS A 224 13.09 -8.58 -2.61
CA LYS A 224 12.28 -7.45 -2.13
C LYS A 224 11.58 -6.67 -3.26
N GLU A 225 12.00 -6.89 -4.50
CA GLU A 225 11.49 -6.22 -5.70
C GLU A 225 10.10 -6.76 -6.10
N ARG A 226 9.78 -8.00 -5.72
CA ARG A 226 8.47 -8.64 -5.97
C ARG A 226 7.54 -8.38 -4.80
N TRP A 227 6.26 -8.10 -5.04
CA TRP A 227 5.32 -7.85 -3.94
C TRP A 227 5.04 -9.10 -3.08
N LEU A 228 5.06 -8.92 -1.76
CA LEU A 228 4.62 -9.88 -0.76
C LEU A 228 3.53 -9.25 0.11
N ALA A 229 2.42 -9.95 0.26
CA ALA A 229 1.33 -9.55 1.13
C ALA A 229 0.91 -10.69 2.06
N ALA A 230 0.15 -10.37 3.10
CA ALA A 230 -0.47 -11.39 3.95
C ALA A 230 -1.90 -11.01 4.36
N SER A 231 -2.71 -12.04 4.59
CA SER A 231 -4.00 -11.92 5.25
C SER A 231 -3.78 -11.87 6.77
N CYS A 232 -4.28 -10.82 7.41
CA CYS A 232 -4.19 -10.60 8.84
C CYS A 232 -5.58 -10.34 9.45
N HIS A 233 -5.73 -10.73 10.71
CA HIS A 233 -6.97 -10.73 11.49
C HIS A 233 -6.74 -10.28 12.94
N SER A 234 -5.49 -10.04 13.34
CA SER A 234 -5.12 -9.71 14.73
C SER A 234 -3.79 -8.96 14.81
N ALA A 235 -3.49 -8.37 15.97
CA ALA A 235 -2.20 -7.75 16.25
C ALA A 235 -1.03 -8.75 16.17
N GLU A 236 -1.25 -10.01 16.57
CA GLU A 236 -0.24 -11.07 16.48
C GLU A 236 0.13 -11.37 15.03
N GLU A 237 -0.86 -11.47 14.14
CA GLU A 237 -0.61 -11.68 12.72
C GLU A 237 0.05 -10.47 12.06
N LEU A 238 -0.25 -9.24 12.49
CA LEU A 238 0.45 -8.04 12.02
C LEU A 238 1.92 -8.06 12.43
N ALA A 239 2.25 -8.44 13.67
CA ALA A 239 3.63 -8.59 14.12
C ALA A 239 4.39 -9.66 13.31
N LEU A 240 3.74 -10.79 13.01
CA LEU A 240 4.32 -11.81 12.13
C LEU A 240 4.52 -11.31 10.70
N ALA A 241 3.62 -10.45 10.19
CA ALA A 241 3.75 -9.82 8.88
C ALA A 241 4.94 -8.83 8.83
N GLU A 242 5.21 -8.12 9.92
CA GLU A 242 6.42 -7.31 10.07
C GLU A 242 7.67 -8.19 10.03
N GLN A 243 7.70 -9.26 10.83
CA GLN A 243 8.81 -10.22 10.89
C GLN A 243 9.09 -10.90 9.54
N MET A 244 8.05 -11.31 8.83
CA MET A 244 8.13 -11.89 7.48
C MET A 244 8.66 -10.88 6.45
N GLY A 245 8.60 -9.59 6.77
CA GLY A 245 9.00 -8.53 5.85
C GLY A 245 8.02 -8.38 4.70
N VAL A 246 6.70 -8.54 4.91
CA VAL A 246 5.69 -8.28 3.87
C VAL A 246 5.71 -6.81 3.45
N ASP A 247 5.15 -6.48 2.29
CA ASP A 247 5.08 -5.10 1.79
C ASP A 247 3.74 -4.44 2.11
N PHE A 248 2.66 -5.22 2.24
CA PHE A 248 1.33 -4.76 2.67
C PHE A 248 0.51 -5.93 3.23
N VAL A 249 -0.63 -5.64 3.86
CA VAL A 249 -1.55 -6.66 4.38
C VAL A 249 -2.99 -6.37 4.00
N THR A 250 -3.86 -7.38 4.10
CA THR A 250 -5.30 -7.17 4.26
C THR A 250 -5.68 -7.40 5.70
N LEU A 251 -6.46 -6.50 6.31
CA LEU A 251 -7.01 -6.64 7.65
C LEU A 251 -8.52 -6.91 7.57
N SER A 252 -8.98 -8.03 8.13
CA SER A 252 -10.36 -8.49 7.93
C SER A 252 -10.86 -9.45 9.03
N PRO A 253 -12.17 -9.72 9.09
CA PRO A 253 -13.25 -8.94 8.47
C PRO A 253 -13.52 -7.65 9.26
N VAL A 254 -13.67 -6.51 8.59
CA VAL A 254 -14.03 -5.25 9.25
C VAL A 254 -15.51 -5.25 9.64
N GLN A 255 -16.37 -5.71 8.74
CA GLN A 255 -17.80 -5.84 8.93
C GLN A 255 -18.26 -7.27 8.62
N ALA A 256 -19.50 -7.61 8.98
CA ALA A 256 -20.09 -8.91 8.66
C ALA A 256 -20.04 -9.16 7.14
N THR A 257 -19.64 -10.36 6.74
CA THR A 257 -19.44 -10.71 5.33
C THR A 257 -20.16 -12.00 4.97
N ARG A 258 -20.76 -12.04 3.78
CA ARG A 258 -21.38 -13.25 3.24
C ARG A 258 -20.37 -14.36 2.89
N THR A 259 -19.08 -14.02 2.78
CA THR A 259 -18.04 -14.99 2.43
C THR A 259 -17.59 -15.83 3.64
N HIS A 260 -17.69 -15.27 4.85
CA HIS A 260 -17.37 -15.93 6.12
C HIS A 260 -18.37 -15.46 7.20
N PRO A 261 -19.62 -15.96 7.18
CA PRO A 261 -20.69 -15.45 8.04
C PRO A 261 -20.48 -15.76 9.53
N GLU A 262 -19.71 -16.80 9.84
CA GLU A 262 -19.29 -17.18 11.19
C GLU A 262 -18.16 -16.33 11.78
N ALA A 263 -17.48 -15.50 10.98
CA ALA A 263 -16.38 -14.69 11.47
C ALA A 263 -16.88 -13.47 12.27
N VAL A 264 -16.31 -13.27 13.45
CA VAL A 264 -16.59 -12.07 14.27
C VAL A 264 -15.89 -10.87 13.64
N PRO A 265 -16.61 -9.80 13.27
CA PRO A 265 -16.00 -8.60 12.71
C PRO A 265 -15.12 -7.87 13.73
N LEU A 266 -14.04 -7.27 13.26
CA LEU A 266 -13.18 -6.38 14.05
C LEU A 266 -13.92 -5.09 14.44
N GLY A 267 -14.68 -4.54 13.51
CA GLY A 267 -15.20 -3.17 13.61
C GLY A 267 -14.16 -2.11 13.24
N TRP A 268 -14.63 -0.89 12.96
CA TRP A 268 -13.80 0.22 12.50
C TRP A 268 -12.80 0.71 13.56
N ASP A 269 -13.25 0.85 14.81
CA ASP A 269 -12.41 1.35 15.91
C ASP A 269 -11.22 0.42 16.19
N GLU A 270 -11.46 -0.89 16.23
CA GLU A 270 -10.39 -1.88 16.43
C GLU A 270 -9.46 -1.94 15.21
N ALA A 271 -10.01 -1.89 13.99
CA ALA A 271 -9.20 -1.84 12.78
C ALA A 271 -8.26 -0.61 12.78
N GLN A 272 -8.78 0.57 13.13
CA GLN A 272 -7.98 1.80 13.25
C GLN A 272 -6.89 1.67 14.33
N ARG A 273 -7.22 1.08 15.49
CA ARG A 273 -6.25 0.83 16.57
C ARG A 273 -5.12 -0.10 16.12
N LEU A 274 -5.45 -1.15 15.37
CA LEU A 274 -4.47 -2.09 14.83
C LEU A 274 -3.58 -1.44 13.76
N ILE A 275 -4.16 -0.64 12.85
CA ILE A 275 -3.43 0.08 11.82
C ILE A 275 -2.45 1.08 12.44
N ALA A 276 -2.86 1.82 13.48
CA ALA A 276 -2.00 2.79 14.16
C ALA A 276 -0.71 2.17 14.75
N GLY A 277 -0.72 0.85 15.00
CA GLY A 277 0.43 0.10 15.48
C GLY A 277 1.24 -0.61 14.39
N PHE A 278 0.92 -0.43 13.10
CA PHE A 278 1.52 -1.16 12.00
C PHE A 278 2.02 -0.22 10.91
N ASN A 279 3.31 -0.30 10.59
CA ASN A 279 3.99 0.71 9.77
C ASN A 279 3.86 0.50 8.25
N LYS A 280 3.08 -0.47 7.79
CA LYS A 280 2.98 -0.82 6.36
C LYS A 280 1.56 -0.63 5.84
N PRO A 281 1.37 -0.47 4.51
CA PRO A 281 0.04 -0.34 3.92
C PRO A 281 -0.92 -1.48 4.32
N VAL A 282 -2.13 -1.08 4.71
CA VAL A 282 -3.22 -1.99 5.09
C VAL A 282 -4.40 -1.78 4.15
N TYR A 283 -4.91 -2.84 3.55
CA TYR A 283 -6.22 -2.83 2.92
C TYR A 283 -7.27 -3.40 3.86
N LEU A 284 -8.33 -2.65 4.10
CA LEU A 284 -9.48 -3.15 4.85
C LEU A 284 -10.32 -4.09 3.97
N LEU A 285 -10.67 -5.25 4.50
CA LEU A 285 -11.40 -6.30 3.79
C LEU A 285 -12.51 -6.90 4.67
N GLY A 286 -13.57 -7.38 4.03
CA GLY A 286 -14.68 -8.06 4.70
C GLY A 286 -15.81 -7.09 5.05
N GLY A 287 -16.88 -7.14 4.25
CA GLY A 287 -18.06 -6.27 4.40
C GLY A 287 -17.82 -4.80 4.03
N VAL A 288 -16.71 -4.50 3.35
CA VAL A 288 -16.38 -3.17 2.79
C VAL A 288 -16.25 -3.22 1.27
N GLY A 289 -16.45 -2.08 0.62
CA GLY A 289 -16.36 -1.87 -0.82
C GLY A 289 -15.92 -0.46 -1.17
N PRO A 290 -16.06 -0.05 -2.45
CA PRO A 290 -15.67 1.29 -2.90
C PRO A 290 -16.34 2.45 -2.13
N GLY A 291 -17.52 2.24 -1.54
CA GLY A 291 -18.23 3.25 -0.76
C GLY A 291 -17.56 3.62 0.57
N GLU A 292 -16.78 2.70 1.14
CA GLU A 292 -16.09 2.90 2.44
C GLU A 292 -14.64 3.39 2.28
N ARG A 293 -14.25 3.85 1.08
CA ARG A 293 -12.87 4.29 0.78
C ARG A 293 -12.40 5.45 1.66
N GLU A 294 -13.21 6.50 1.78
CA GLU A 294 -12.84 7.68 2.58
C GLU A 294 -12.68 7.30 4.05
N GLN A 295 -13.62 6.52 4.59
CA GLN A 295 -13.54 5.98 5.94
C GLN A 295 -12.29 5.10 6.16
N ALA A 296 -11.88 4.33 5.15
CA ALA A 296 -10.64 3.55 5.22
C ALA A 296 -9.40 4.46 5.32
N TRP A 297 -9.34 5.55 4.57
CA TRP A 297 -8.23 6.51 4.67
C TRP A 297 -8.20 7.23 6.02
N GLU A 298 -9.37 7.60 6.57
CA GLU A 298 -9.49 8.19 7.91
C GLU A 298 -9.02 7.22 9.00
N ALA A 299 -9.26 5.92 8.82
CA ALA A 299 -8.75 4.87 9.69
C ALA A 299 -7.24 4.59 9.51
N GLY A 300 -6.57 5.26 8.56
CA GLY A 300 -5.14 5.10 8.25
C GLY A 300 -4.82 3.97 7.28
N ALA A 301 -5.82 3.37 6.64
CA ALA A 301 -5.63 2.31 5.66
C ALA A 301 -5.20 2.89 4.29
N GLN A 302 -4.50 2.07 3.51
CA GLN A 302 -4.20 2.32 2.09
C GLN A 302 -5.49 2.45 1.26
N GLY A 303 -6.49 1.66 1.63
CA GLY A 303 -7.80 1.64 1.00
C GLY A 303 -8.55 0.35 1.32
N VAL A 304 -9.36 -0.10 0.36
CA VAL A 304 -10.31 -1.19 0.54
C VAL A 304 -10.02 -2.35 -0.42
N ALA A 305 -10.23 -3.56 0.06
CA ALA A 305 -10.20 -4.77 -0.74
C ALA A 305 -11.56 -5.46 -0.69
N GLY A 306 -11.90 -6.18 -1.75
CA GLY A 306 -13.14 -6.94 -1.77
C GLY A 306 -13.34 -7.75 -3.03
N ILE A 307 -14.44 -8.51 -3.04
CA ILE A 307 -14.79 -9.43 -4.13
C ILE A 307 -15.89 -8.81 -4.98
N ARG A 308 -17.15 -9.00 -4.57
CA ARG A 308 -18.33 -8.68 -5.40
C ARG A 308 -18.47 -7.19 -5.68
N ALA A 309 -18.17 -6.34 -4.71
CA ALA A 309 -18.28 -4.89 -4.86
C ALA A 309 -17.29 -4.29 -5.89
N PHE A 310 -16.27 -5.05 -6.29
CA PHE A 310 -15.26 -4.65 -7.27
C PHE A 310 -15.32 -5.47 -8.56
N TRP A 311 -16.05 -6.59 -8.57
CA TRP A 311 -16.12 -7.47 -9.71
C TRP A 311 -17.06 -6.89 -10.77
N PRO A 312 -16.62 -6.71 -12.01
CA PRO A 312 -17.46 -6.16 -13.06
C PRO A 312 -18.56 -7.15 -13.45
N GLU A 313 -19.71 -6.65 -13.90
CA GLU A 313 -20.74 -7.48 -14.53
C GLU A 313 -20.17 -8.12 -15.80
N ILE A 314 -20.35 -9.42 -16.00
CA ILE A 314 -19.74 -10.21 -17.09
C ILE A 314 -20.77 -10.86 -17.99
#